data_AF-A0A8J3XBY5-F1
#
_entry.id   AF-A0A8J3XBY5-F1
#
_cell.length_a   1.000
_cell.length_b   1.000
_cell.length_c   1.000
_cell.angle_alpha   90.00
_cell.angle_beta   90.00
_cell.angle_gamma   90.00
#
_symmetry.space_group_name_H-M   'P 1'
#
loop_
_entity.id
_entity.type
_entity.pdbx_description
1 polymer ?
#
loop_
_entity_poly.entity_id
_entity_poly.type
_entity_poly.pdbx_seq_one_letter_code
_entity_poly.pdbx_strand_id
1 'polypeptide(L)'
;MNLRLVRVSALAAAAAALVATAVSTALPDLPADVDYTRGFCPPWMTVTAALLAMVAVALAVREHRGALVAGWVAAVLLLWSAGGVVLDVFRAFFWITGIPAGTFSQVDWPGMLTRSISLMAAALIVALMLPGTQVPGRPWFGYAAFALAFPYPLAKIYWWLGGTVGRPEIYQEGFPIGELIMLAVGAAGSLALARSWGRRLPRRIILAGGWTATATLTTMGIMSVFGALSQALRLTDGPVRFDDAGNVLTVGFVYGSWLLYGLALGAATLVYQRATRLER
;
A
#
# COMPACT_ATOMS: atom_id res chain seq x y z
N MET A 1 4.65 22.39 9.36
CA MET A 1 3.80 21.36 9.99
C MET A 1 4.15 21.36 11.46
N ASN A 2 3.18 21.49 12.36
CA ASN A 2 3.45 21.51 13.79
C ASN A 2 3.87 20.11 14.26
N LEU A 3 5.15 19.91 14.59
CA LEU A 3 5.70 18.61 14.97
C LEU A 3 5.03 18.03 16.21
N ARG A 4 4.59 18.88 17.16
CA ARG A 4 3.85 18.45 18.35
C ARG A 4 2.53 17.79 17.97
N LEU A 5 1.79 18.41 17.05
CA LEU A 5 0.52 17.85 16.55
C LEU A 5 0.75 16.49 15.87
N VAL A 6 1.77 16.38 15.02
CA VAL A 6 2.10 15.12 14.32
C VAL A 6 2.46 14.01 15.31
N ARG A 7 3.24 14.31 16.35
CA ARG A 7 3.59 13.34 17.41
C ARG A 7 2.35 12.84 18.15
N VAL A 8 1.46 13.76 18.55
CA VAL A 8 0.21 13.41 19.25
C VAL A 8 -0.70 12.57 18.34
N SER A 9 -0.87 12.97 17.08
CA SER A 9 -1.67 12.22 16.12
C SER A 9 -1.09 10.83 15.84
N ALA A 10 0.24 10.72 15.68
CA ALA A 10 0.90 9.43 15.46
C ALA A 10 0.71 8.49 16.66
N LEU A 11 0.85 9.01 17.89
CA LEU A 11 0.61 8.25 19.12
C LEU A 11 -0.84 7.78 19.23
N ALA A 12 -1.79 8.69 18.97
CA ALA A 12 -3.21 8.38 19.01
C ALA A 12 -3.60 7.33 17.94
N ALA A 13 -3.07 7.44 16.73
CA ALA A 13 -3.33 6.47 15.66
C ALA A 13 -2.72 5.10 15.97
N ALA A 14 -1.52 5.04 16.56
CA ALA A 14 -0.92 3.77 17.00
C ALA A 14 -1.73 3.12 18.13
N ALA A 15 -2.21 3.91 19.10
CA ALA A 15 -3.08 3.40 20.17
C ALA A 15 -4.43 2.92 19.61
N ALA A 16 -5.02 3.66 18.67
CA ALA A 16 -6.23 3.24 17.98
C ALA A 16 -6.03 1.94 17.19
N ALA A 17 -4.86 1.72 16.58
CA ALA A 17 -4.54 0.47 15.89
C ALA A 17 -4.51 -0.72 16.86
N LEU A 18 -3.95 -0.55 18.07
CA LEU A 18 -3.99 -1.58 19.12
C LEU A 18 -5.42 -1.92 19.52
N VAL A 19 -6.24 -0.90 19.81
CA VAL A 19 -7.64 -1.09 20.23
C VAL A 19 -8.44 -1.76 19.11
N ALA A 20 -8.31 -1.27 17.87
CA ALA A 20 -9.00 -1.86 16.72
C ALA A 20 -8.60 -3.32 16.50
N THR A 21 -7.31 -3.64 16.64
CA THR A 21 -6.82 -5.03 16.54
C THR A 21 -7.42 -5.90 17.65
N ALA A 22 -7.40 -5.43 18.91
CA ALA A 22 -7.97 -6.16 20.03
C ALA A 22 -9.47 -6.43 19.86
N VAL A 23 -10.23 -5.43 19.39
CA VAL A 23 -11.65 -5.58 19.06
C VAL A 23 -11.85 -6.56 17.92
N SER A 24 -11.07 -6.45 16.84
CA SER A 24 -11.14 -7.35 15.69
C SER A 24 -10.89 -8.81 16.09
N THR A 25 -9.92 -9.07 16.97
CA THR A 25 -9.63 -10.44 17.45
C THR A 25 -10.65 -10.98 18.45
N ALA A 26 -11.47 -10.12 19.06
CA ALA A 26 -12.52 -10.53 19.98
C ALA A 26 -13.86 -10.81 19.28
N LEU A 27 -14.01 -10.35 18.03
CA LEU A 27 -15.20 -10.57 17.22
C LEU A 27 -15.07 -11.86 16.40
N PRO A 28 -16.18 -12.50 16.03
CA PRO A 28 -16.15 -13.69 15.18
C PRO A 28 -15.50 -13.41 13.81
N ASP A 29 -14.70 -14.35 13.33
CA ASP A 29 -14.15 -14.31 11.98
C ASP A 29 -15.25 -14.42 10.91
N LEU A 30 -14.88 -14.05 9.68
CA LEU A 30 -15.73 -14.32 8.52
C LEU A 30 -15.98 -15.83 8.37
N PRO A 31 -17.15 -16.25 7.86
CA PRO A 31 -17.38 -17.63 7.48
C PRO A 31 -16.31 -18.13 6.51
N ALA A 32 -15.85 -19.38 6.69
CA ALA A 32 -14.69 -19.93 5.99
C ALA A 32 -14.81 -19.97 4.46
N ASP A 33 -16.03 -19.96 3.92
CA ASP A 33 -16.37 -19.93 2.50
C ASP A 33 -16.23 -18.54 1.85
N VAL A 34 -16.24 -17.47 2.67
CA VAL A 34 -16.09 -16.08 2.21
C VAL A 34 -14.87 -15.37 2.80
N ASP A 35 -14.10 -16.05 3.64
CA ASP A 35 -12.90 -15.52 4.26
C ASP A 35 -11.81 -15.25 3.21
N TYR A 36 -11.67 -13.97 2.86
CA TYR A 36 -10.68 -13.46 1.93
C TYR A 36 -9.41 -12.94 2.64
N THR A 37 -9.35 -13.05 3.96
CA THR A 37 -8.24 -12.50 4.77
C THR A 37 -7.05 -13.45 4.85
N ARG A 38 -7.14 -14.64 4.26
CA ARG A 38 -6.01 -15.57 4.16
C ARG A 38 -4.83 -14.91 3.45
N GLY A 39 -3.65 -14.99 4.07
CA GLY A 39 -2.43 -14.31 3.61
C GLY A 39 -2.33 -12.82 3.98
N PHE A 40 -3.30 -12.26 4.71
CA PHE A 40 -3.19 -10.91 5.26
C PHE A 40 -2.22 -10.91 6.45
N CYS A 41 -1.84 -9.71 6.89
CA CYS A 41 -0.96 -9.51 8.03
C CYS A 41 -1.58 -10.11 9.31
N PRO A 42 -0.86 -10.96 10.07
CA PRO A 42 -1.41 -11.55 11.29
C PRO A 42 -1.56 -10.49 12.40
N PRO A 43 -2.56 -10.61 13.30
CA PRO A 43 -2.88 -9.57 14.28
C PRO A 43 -1.72 -9.15 15.20
N TRP A 44 -0.87 -10.11 15.61
CA TRP A 44 0.29 -9.85 16.45
C TRP A 44 1.31 -8.90 15.80
N MET A 45 1.35 -8.85 14.47
CA MET A 45 2.20 -7.95 13.72
C MET A 45 1.72 -6.51 13.86
N THR A 46 0.42 -6.26 13.77
CA THR A 46 -0.19 -4.94 14.01
C THR A 46 0.09 -4.46 15.42
N VAL A 47 -0.01 -5.34 16.41
CA VAL A 47 0.33 -5.05 17.81
C VAL A 47 1.79 -4.64 17.95
N THR A 48 2.70 -5.44 17.38
CA THR A 48 4.15 -5.18 17.40
C THR A 48 4.48 -3.85 16.72
N ALA A 49 3.88 -3.60 15.56
CA ALA A 49 4.07 -2.39 14.77
C ALA A 49 3.60 -1.14 15.53
N ALA A 50 2.43 -1.21 16.17
CA ALA A 50 1.87 -0.12 16.94
C ALA A 50 2.72 0.18 18.20
N LEU A 51 3.16 -0.83 18.94
CA LEU A 51 4.06 -0.64 20.09
C LEU A 51 5.39 0.00 19.66
N LEU A 52 5.97 -0.49 18.55
CA LEU A 52 7.21 0.07 18.01
C LEU A 52 7.01 1.53 17.53
N ALA A 53 5.85 1.86 16.97
CA ALA A 53 5.49 3.24 16.62
C ALA A 53 5.45 4.15 17.86
N MET A 54 4.89 3.69 18.98
CA MET A 54 4.88 4.44 20.23
C MET A 54 6.30 4.66 20.78
N VAL A 55 7.15 3.62 20.73
CA VAL A 55 8.57 3.72 21.10
C VAL A 55 9.28 4.73 20.21
N ALA A 56 9.05 4.69 18.89
CA ALA A 56 9.63 5.64 17.94
C ALA A 56 9.23 7.09 18.26
N VAL A 57 7.95 7.33 18.58
CA VAL A 57 7.47 8.66 19.00
C VAL A 57 8.15 9.11 20.29
N ALA A 58 8.26 8.23 21.30
CA ALA A 58 8.93 8.54 22.57
C ALA A 58 10.42 8.87 22.38
N LEU A 59 11.12 8.09 21.55
CA LEU A 59 12.52 8.35 21.18
C LEU A 59 12.67 9.67 20.39
N ALA A 60 11.72 9.98 19.51
CA ALA A 60 11.73 11.22 18.74
C ALA A 60 11.51 12.47 19.61
N VAL A 61 10.75 12.37 20.70
CA VAL A 61 10.62 13.44 21.70
C VAL A 61 11.95 13.70 22.41
N ARG A 62 12.76 12.65 22.61
CA ARG A 62 14.09 12.72 23.23
C ARG A 62 15.23 12.98 22.25
N GLU A 63 14.91 13.24 20.97
CA GLU A 63 15.88 13.45 19.88
C GLU A 63 16.90 12.30 19.74
N HIS A 64 16.50 11.08 20.13
CA HIS A 64 17.38 9.92 20.10
C HIS A 64 17.51 9.36 18.67
N ARG A 65 18.73 9.01 18.25
CA ARG A 65 19.02 8.49 16.89
C ARG A 65 18.23 7.22 16.56
N GLY A 66 17.95 6.40 17.56
CA GLY A 66 17.13 5.18 17.41
C GLY A 66 15.69 5.44 16.96
N ALA A 67 15.18 6.68 17.08
CA ALA A 67 13.84 7.03 16.63
C ALA A 67 13.62 6.76 15.14
N LEU A 68 14.61 7.05 14.29
CA LEU A 68 14.51 6.85 12.85
C LEU A 68 14.39 5.37 12.48
N VAL A 69 15.23 4.52 13.08
CA VAL A 69 15.21 3.08 12.82
C VAL A 69 13.89 2.48 13.30
N ALA A 70 13.52 2.74 14.57
CA ALA A 70 12.27 2.25 15.12
C ALA A 70 11.05 2.74 14.32
N GLY A 71 11.04 4.02 13.93
CA GLY A 71 9.96 4.61 13.17
C GLY A 71 9.80 4.03 11.77
N TRP A 72 10.90 3.81 11.03
CA TRP A 72 10.83 3.19 9.71
C TRP A 72 10.42 1.72 9.76
N VAL A 73 10.93 0.96 10.73
CA VAL A 73 10.49 -0.42 10.95
C VAL A 73 9.00 -0.46 11.30
N ALA A 74 8.54 0.39 12.23
CA ALA A 74 7.13 0.51 12.57
C ALA A 74 6.27 0.88 11.36
N ALA A 75 6.70 1.84 10.55
CA ALA A 75 5.98 2.27 9.36
C ALA A 75 5.81 1.13 8.34
N VAL A 76 6.85 0.33 8.10
CA VAL A 76 6.78 -0.83 7.20
C VAL A 76 5.81 -1.89 7.74
N LEU A 77 5.88 -2.21 9.03
CA LEU A 77 4.99 -3.20 9.64
C LEU A 77 3.53 -2.72 9.68
N LEU A 78 3.29 -1.44 9.97
CA LEU A 78 1.96 -0.83 9.91
C LEU A 78 1.42 -0.80 8.47
N LEU A 79 2.28 -0.55 7.48
CA LEU A 79 1.91 -0.59 6.07
C LEU A 79 1.56 -2.01 5.62
N TRP A 80 2.27 -3.04 6.11
CA TRP A 80 1.89 -4.43 5.90
C TRP A 80 0.54 -4.75 6.56
N SER A 81 0.35 -4.26 7.78
CA SER A 81 -0.91 -4.38 8.53
C SER A 81 -2.07 -3.64 7.87
N ALA A 82 -1.79 -2.66 7.00
CA ALA A 82 -2.78 -1.96 6.17
C ALA A 82 -3.08 -2.66 4.84
N GLY A 83 -2.39 -3.77 4.56
CA GLY A 83 -2.53 -4.52 3.32
C GLY A 83 -3.97 -4.95 3.06
N GLY A 84 -4.48 -4.71 1.85
CA GLY A 84 -5.84 -5.08 1.45
C GLY A 84 -6.92 -4.02 1.69
N VAL A 85 -6.59 -2.88 2.31
CA VAL A 85 -7.57 -1.79 2.56
C VAL A 85 -8.28 -1.28 1.30
N VAL A 86 -7.58 -1.28 0.15
CA VAL A 86 -8.16 -0.91 -1.15
C VAL A 86 -9.23 -1.92 -1.56
N LEU A 87 -8.98 -3.21 -1.35
CA LEU A 87 -9.97 -4.25 -1.60
C LEU A 87 -11.17 -4.04 -0.69
N ASP A 88 -10.97 -3.79 0.62
CA ASP A 88 -12.11 -3.53 1.52
C ASP A 88 -12.96 -2.35 1.08
N VAL A 89 -12.36 -1.28 0.58
CA VAL A 89 -13.10 -0.13 0.03
C VAL A 89 -13.95 -0.56 -1.16
N PHE A 90 -13.42 -1.38 -2.07
CA PHE A 90 -14.23 -1.94 -3.16
C PHE A 90 -15.34 -2.86 -2.66
N ARG A 91 -15.04 -3.76 -1.71
CA ARG A 91 -16.03 -4.66 -1.11
C ARG A 91 -17.17 -3.87 -0.46
N ALA A 92 -16.83 -2.85 0.33
CA ALA A 92 -17.77 -1.93 0.94
C ALA A 92 -18.58 -1.16 -0.10
N PHE A 93 -17.95 -0.70 -1.19
CA PHE A 93 -18.67 -0.06 -2.29
C PHE A 93 -19.74 -0.98 -2.91
N PHE A 94 -19.39 -2.23 -3.25
CA PHE A 94 -20.36 -3.20 -3.78
C PHE A 94 -21.46 -3.53 -2.78
N TRP A 95 -21.10 -3.67 -1.49
CA TRP A 95 -22.07 -3.88 -0.42
C TRP A 95 -23.07 -2.72 -0.28
N ILE A 96 -22.57 -1.47 -0.24
CA ILE A 96 -23.39 -0.26 -0.08
C ILE A 96 -24.29 -0.03 -1.29
N THR A 97 -23.76 -0.25 -2.50
CA THR A 97 -24.50 0.03 -3.74
C THR A 97 -25.46 -1.09 -4.15
N GLY A 98 -25.28 -2.30 -3.61
CA GLY A 98 -26.06 -3.48 -4.00
C GLY A 98 -25.74 -4.00 -5.40
N ILE A 99 -24.68 -3.51 -6.05
CA ILE A 99 -24.24 -4.04 -7.34
C ILE A 99 -23.80 -5.49 -7.13
N PRO A 100 -24.36 -6.47 -7.86
CA PRO A 100 -24.03 -7.89 -7.66
C PRO A 100 -22.54 -8.18 -7.86
N ALA A 101 -21.87 -8.61 -6.79
CA ALA A 101 -20.46 -9.02 -6.82
C ALA A 101 -20.21 -10.38 -6.12
N GLY A 102 -21.28 -11.14 -5.85
CA GLY A 102 -21.18 -12.45 -5.18
C GLY A 102 -20.50 -12.36 -3.81
N THR A 103 -19.55 -13.24 -3.52
CA THR A 103 -18.79 -13.24 -2.27
C THR A 103 -17.79 -12.07 -2.16
N PHE A 104 -17.53 -11.35 -3.25
CA PHE A 104 -16.68 -10.17 -3.22
C PHE A 104 -17.34 -9.00 -2.47
N SER A 105 -18.67 -8.89 -2.40
CA SER A 105 -19.30 -7.81 -1.61
C SER A 105 -19.31 -8.06 -0.10
N GLN A 106 -18.80 -9.20 0.38
CA GLN A 106 -18.67 -9.45 1.83
C GLN A 106 -17.53 -8.62 2.41
N VAL A 107 -17.79 -7.93 3.52
CA VAL A 107 -16.85 -7.00 4.16
C VAL A 107 -16.53 -7.47 5.58
N ASP A 108 -15.25 -7.69 5.84
CA ASP A 108 -14.71 -7.78 7.21
C ASP A 108 -14.59 -6.36 7.78
N TRP A 109 -15.67 -5.85 8.38
CA TRP A 109 -15.71 -4.49 8.95
C TRP A 109 -14.66 -4.26 10.05
N PRO A 110 -14.48 -5.17 11.04
CA PRO A 110 -13.47 -4.99 12.07
C PRO A 110 -12.04 -4.95 11.52
N GLY A 111 -11.71 -5.86 10.60
CA GLY A 111 -10.40 -5.85 9.97
C GLY A 111 -10.21 -4.69 9.00
N MET A 112 -11.24 -4.27 8.25
CA MET A 112 -11.20 -3.06 7.41
C MET A 112 -10.86 -1.84 8.25
N LEU A 113 -11.47 -1.70 9.43
CA LEU A 113 -11.17 -0.62 10.37
C LEU A 113 -9.71 -0.69 10.85
N THR A 114 -9.25 -1.89 11.25
CA THR A 114 -7.87 -2.13 11.69
C THR A 114 -6.85 -1.78 10.61
N ARG A 115 -7.09 -2.21 9.36
CA ARG A 115 -6.24 -1.91 8.19
C ARG A 115 -6.23 -0.42 7.86
N SER A 116 -7.38 0.24 7.93
CA SER A 116 -7.52 1.69 7.70
C SER A 116 -6.77 2.52 8.74
N ILE A 117 -6.91 2.18 10.02
CA ILE A 117 -6.19 2.86 11.10
C ILE A 117 -4.68 2.59 11.00
N SER A 118 -4.28 1.38 10.63
CA SER A 118 -2.88 1.03 10.39
C SER A 118 -2.26 1.85 9.25
N LEU A 119 -3.00 2.09 8.16
CA LEU A 119 -2.56 2.96 7.07
C LEU A 119 -2.35 4.39 7.54
N MET A 120 -3.30 4.92 8.32
CA MET A 120 -3.22 6.25 8.90
C MET A 120 -2.02 6.38 9.85
N ALA A 121 -1.82 5.39 10.73
CA ALA A 121 -0.68 5.34 11.64
C ALA A 121 0.65 5.30 10.88
N ALA A 122 0.75 4.47 9.84
CA ALA A 122 1.93 4.39 8.96
C ALA A 122 2.23 5.76 8.34
N ALA A 123 1.23 6.43 7.76
CA ALA A 123 1.39 7.75 7.14
C ALA A 123 1.87 8.81 8.15
N LEU A 124 1.35 8.79 9.37
CA LEU A 124 1.74 9.73 10.44
C LEU A 124 3.17 9.47 10.95
N ILE A 125 3.55 8.20 11.10
CA ILE A 125 4.93 7.83 11.47
C ILE A 125 5.90 8.22 10.36
N VAL A 126 5.58 7.94 9.10
CA VAL A 126 6.38 8.41 7.95
C VAL A 126 6.51 9.93 7.97
N ALA A 127 5.42 10.67 8.17
CA ALA A 127 5.44 12.12 8.25
C ALA A 127 6.33 12.64 9.40
N LEU A 128 6.42 11.90 10.51
CA LEU A 128 7.30 12.21 11.64
C LEU A 128 8.78 11.91 11.35
N MET A 129 9.08 10.83 10.60
CA MET A 129 10.45 10.40 10.28
C MET A 129 11.06 11.14 9.08
N LEU A 130 10.22 11.60 8.15
CA LEU A 130 10.65 12.26 6.91
C LEU A 130 11.58 13.47 7.10
N PRO A 131 11.43 14.35 8.11
CA PRO A 131 12.35 15.46 8.34
C PRO A 131 13.79 15.02 8.65
N GLY A 132 13.96 13.87 9.34
CA GLY A 132 15.27 13.31 9.65
C GLY A 132 15.80 12.34 8.59
N THR A 133 15.04 12.10 7.51
CA THR A 133 15.40 11.15 6.46
C THR A 133 15.94 11.89 5.23
N GLN A 134 17.16 11.55 4.83
CA GLN A 134 17.74 12.02 3.57
C GLN A 134 17.06 11.31 2.41
N VAL A 135 16.32 12.07 1.60
CA VAL A 135 15.70 11.57 0.37
C VAL A 135 16.39 12.25 -0.80
N PRO A 136 16.94 11.48 -1.77
CA PRO A 136 17.59 12.06 -2.94
C PRO A 136 16.65 13.03 -3.68
N GLY A 137 17.10 14.26 -3.95
CA GLY A 137 16.29 15.28 -4.64
C GLY A 137 16.20 15.12 -6.16
N ARG A 138 16.47 13.92 -6.69
CA ARG A 138 16.62 13.70 -8.14
C ARG A 138 15.29 13.32 -8.79
N PRO A 139 15.02 13.75 -10.04
CA PRO A 139 13.78 13.45 -10.75
C PRO A 139 13.67 11.97 -11.20
N TRP A 140 14.72 11.16 -11.00
CA TRP A 140 14.76 9.77 -11.46
C TRP A 140 13.63 8.92 -10.89
N PHE A 141 13.13 9.22 -9.68
CA PHE A 141 12.01 8.50 -9.09
C PHE A 141 10.75 8.55 -9.94
N GLY A 142 10.46 9.69 -10.60
CA GLY A 142 9.30 9.77 -11.48
C GLY A 142 9.49 9.01 -12.79
N TYR A 143 10.73 8.91 -13.30
CA TYR A 143 11.03 8.05 -14.45
C TYR A 143 10.99 6.55 -14.08
N ALA A 144 11.46 6.19 -12.89
CA ALA A 144 11.33 4.82 -12.38
C ALA A 144 9.86 4.45 -12.19
N ALA A 145 9.07 5.33 -11.57
CA ALA A 145 7.62 5.15 -11.42
C ALA A 145 6.92 5.02 -12.78
N PHE A 146 7.29 5.85 -13.77
CA PHE A 146 6.81 5.72 -15.14
C PHE A 146 7.10 4.34 -15.72
N ALA A 147 8.34 3.86 -15.65
CA ALA A 147 8.71 2.54 -16.17
C ALA A 147 7.98 1.40 -15.42
N LEU A 148 7.83 1.51 -14.10
CA LEU A 148 7.16 0.54 -13.24
C LEU A 148 5.63 0.54 -13.38
N ALA A 149 5.04 1.49 -14.11
CA ALA A 149 3.62 1.48 -14.44
C ALA A 149 3.27 0.45 -15.54
N PHE A 150 4.25 0.00 -16.33
CA PHE A 150 4.05 -0.89 -17.49
C PHE A 150 3.93 -2.39 -17.20
N PRO A 151 4.69 -3.00 -16.26
CA PRO A 151 4.75 -4.46 -16.10
C PRO A 151 3.40 -5.17 -16.05
N TYR A 152 2.49 -4.74 -15.17
CA TYR A 152 1.19 -5.39 -15.02
C TYR A 152 0.23 -5.15 -16.20
N PRO A 153 0.02 -3.91 -16.68
CA PRO A 153 -0.79 -3.68 -17.88
C PRO A 153 -0.27 -4.40 -19.13
N LEU A 154 1.05 -4.47 -19.33
CA LEU A 154 1.63 -5.24 -20.44
C LEU A 154 1.40 -6.74 -20.29
N ALA A 155 1.51 -7.29 -19.07
CA ALA A 155 1.16 -8.69 -18.82
C ALA A 155 -0.31 -8.98 -19.15
N LYS A 156 -1.22 -8.08 -18.76
CA LYS A 156 -2.65 -8.18 -19.10
C LYS A 156 -2.92 -8.13 -20.60
N ILE A 157 -2.27 -7.22 -21.33
CA ILE A 157 -2.36 -7.17 -22.80
C ILE A 157 -1.82 -8.47 -23.41
N TYR A 158 -0.68 -8.98 -22.93
CA TYR A 158 -0.10 -10.24 -23.40
C TYR A 158 -1.05 -11.41 -23.19
N TRP A 159 -1.66 -11.56 -22.00
CA TRP A 159 -2.63 -12.63 -21.73
C TRP A 159 -3.91 -12.49 -22.55
N TRP A 160 -4.39 -11.27 -22.77
CA TRP A 160 -5.52 -11.00 -23.66
C TRP A 160 -5.24 -11.41 -25.12
N LEU A 161 -4.00 -11.22 -25.60
CA LEU A 161 -3.54 -11.64 -26.93
C LEU A 161 -3.27 -13.16 -27.04
N GLY A 162 -3.61 -13.95 -26.02
CA GLY A 162 -3.42 -15.41 -26.01
C GLY A 162 -2.11 -15.87 -25.39
N GLY A 163 -1.33 -14.97 -24.78
CA GLY A 163 -0.15 -15.32 -24.01
C GLY A 163 -0.47 -16.24 -22.83
N THR A 164 0.40 -17.22 -22.58
CA THR A 164 0.21 -18.26 -21.54
C THR A 164 1.21 -18.17 -20.40
N VAL A 165 2.35 -17.51 -20.58
CA VAL A 165 3.39 -17.42 -19.55
C VAL A 165 2.88 -16.66 -18.33
N GLY A 166 2.90 -17.29 -17.16
CA GLY A 166 2.41 -16.74 -15.90
C GLY A 166 0.90 -16.50 -15.86
N ARG A 167 0.14 -16.91 -16.88
CA ARG A 167 -1.31 -16.69 -16.90
C ARG A 167 -1.99 -17.60 -15.88
N PRO A 168 -2.76 -17.08 -14.92
CA PRO A 168 -3.53 -17.94 -14.02
C PRO A 168 -4.64 -18.67 -14.81
N GLU A 169 -4.76 -19.98 -14.63
CA GLU A 169 -5.68 -20.85 -15.41
C GLU A 169 -7.16 -20.48 -15.27
N ILE A 170 -7.52 -19.82 -14.16
CA ILE A 170 -8.91 -19.55 -13.76
C ILE A 170 -9.49 -18.34 -14.52
N TYR A 171 -8.68 -17.50 -15.18
CA TYR A 171 -9.14 -16.27 -15.80
C TYR A 171 -9.28 -16.37 -17.33
N GLN A 172 -10.51 -16.18 -17.81
CA GLN A 172 -10.77 -15.78 -19.19
C GLN A 172 -10.59 -14.26 -19.28
N GLU A 173 -9.51 -13.82 -19.94
CA GLU A 173 -9.17 -12.40 -20.02
C GLU A 173 -9.98 -11.72 -21.11
N GLY A 174 -10.80 -10.75 -20.72
CA GLY A 174 -11.40 -9.78 -21.64
C GLY A 174 -10.40 -8.70 -22.07
N PHE A 175 -10.82 -7.78 -22.92
CA PHE A 175 -9.99 -6.63 -23.30
C PHE A 175 -9.70 -5.76 -22.05
N PRO A 176 -8.42 -5.49 -21.68
CA PRO A 176 -8.05 -4.94 -20.37
C PRO A 176 -8.18 -3.41 -20.32
N ILE A 177 -9.38 -2.87 -20.56
CA ILE A 177 -9.64 -1.42 -20.63
C ILE A 177 -9.25 -0.73 -19.31
N GLY A 178 -9.59 -1.33 -18.17
CA GLY A 178 -9.30 -0.77 -16.86
C GLY A 178 -7.79 -0.59 -16.65
N GLU A 179 -7.01 -1.62 -16.94
CA GLU A 179 -5.56 -1.60 -16.84
C GLU A 179 -4.91 -0.64 -17.84
N LEU A 180 -5.46 -0.49 -19.05
CA LEU A 180 -4.99 0.50 -20.03
C LEU A 180 -5.23 1.94 -19.56
N ILE A 181 -6.38 2.21 -18.94
CA ILE A 181 -6.65 3.53 -18.34
C ILE A 181 -5.69 3.78 -17.18
N MET A 182 -5.51 2.79 -16.28
CA MET A 182 -4.57 2.88 -15.17
C MET A 182 -3.13 3.07 -15.63
N LEU A 183 -2.72 2.39 -16.72
CA LEU A 183 -1.42 2.59 -17.36
C LEU A 183 -1.27 4.02 -17.85
N ALA A 184 -2.21 4.51 -18.66
CA ALA A 184 -2.13 5.83 -19.26
C ALA A 184 -2.08 6.92 -18.18
N VAL A 185 -2.98 6.86 -17.21
CA VAL A 185 -3.07 7.83 -16.10
C VAL A 185 -1.85 7.73 -15.18
N GLY A 186 -1.46 6.51 -14.81
CA GLY A 186 -0.32 6.27 -13.91
C GLY A 186 1.00 6.69 -14.52
N ALA A 187 1.24 6.33 -15.78
CA ALA A 187 2.43 6.70 -16.52
C ALA A 187 2.50 8.22 -16.76
N ALA A 188 1.42 8.83 -17.25
CA ALA A 188 1.36 10.28 -17.45
C ALA A 188 1.51 11.05 -16.12
N GLY A 189 0.86 10.58 -15.06
CA GLY A 189 0.97 11.15 -13.71
C GLY A 189 2.39 11.05 -13.15
N SER A 190 3.06 9.91 -13.34
CA SER A 190 4.46 9.71 -12.95
C SER A 190 5.40 10.65 -13.70
N LEU A 191 5.18 10.86 -15.01
CA LEU A 191 5.92 11.84 -15.80
C LEU A 191 5.62 13.28 -15.36
N ALA A 192 4.37 13.60 -14.98
CA ALA A 192 4.01 14.91 -14.47
C ALA A 192 4.84 15.27 -13.23
N LEU A 193 5.12 14.30 -12.36
CA LEU A 193 5.95 14.51 -11.17
C LEU A 193 7.43 14.80 -11.50
N ALA A 194 7.94 14.28 -12.62
CA ALA A 194 9.34 14.45 -13.02
C ALA A 194 9.60 15.62 -13.98
N ARG A 195 8.61 15.97 -14.82
CA ARG A 195 8.78 16.92 -15.93
C ARG A 195 8.25 18.31 -15.57
N SER A 196 8.83 19.34 -16.19
CA SER A 196 8.47 20.75 -15.96
C SER A 196 7.00 21.06 -16.27
N TRP A 197 6.39 20.38 -17.25
CA TRP A 197 4.98 20.61 -17.59
C TRP A 197 4.03 20.23 -16.45
N GLY A 198 4.38 19.27 -15.59
CA GLY A 198 3.53 18.90 -14.46
C GLY A 198 3.41 20.01 -13.42
N ARG A 199 4.37 20.94 -13.37
CA ARG A 199 4.29 22.15 -12.52
C ARG A 199 3.19 23.12 -12.97
N ARG A 200 2.70 22.99 -14.21
CA ARG A 200 1.57 23.79 -14.72
C ARG A 200 0.22 23.25 -14.24
N LEU A 201 0.17 22.04 -13.70
CA LEU A 201 -1.07 21.45 -13.19
C LEU A 201 -1.37 21.91 -11.76
N PRO A 202 -2.66 21.94 -11.33
CA PRO A 202 -3.02 22.31 -9.98
C PRO A 202 -2.30 21.43 -8.96
N ARG A 203 -1.39 22.04 -8.18
CA ARG A 203 -0.53 21.34 -7.21
C ARG A 203 -1.29 20.39 -6.29
N ARG A 204 -2.50 20.75 -5.86
CA ARG A 204 -3.34 19.93 -4.98
C ARG A 204 -3.76 18.62 -5.64
N ILE A 205 -4.13 18.66 -6.93
CA ILE A 205 -4.56 17.47 -7.69
C ILE A 205 -3.38 16.51 -7.85
N ILE A 206 -2.21 17.02 -8.23
CA ILE A 206 -1.00 16.20 -8.42
C ILE A 206 -0.56 15.53 -7.13
N LEU A 207 -0.56 16.27 -6.01
CA LEU A 207 -0.18 15.70 -4.72
C LEU A 207 -1.22 14.72 -4.19
N ALA A 208 -2.51 15.02 -4.32
CA ALA A 208 -3.57 14.10 -3.92
C ALA A 208 -3.49 12.80 -4.74
N GLY A 209 -3.40 12.92 -6.07
CA GLY A 209 -3.25 11.76 -6.96
C GLY A 209 -2.01 10.94 -6.66
N GLY A 210 -0.85 11.58 -6.51
CA GLY A 210 0.42 10.91 -6.20
C GLY A 210 0.40 10.16 -4.86
N TRP A 211 -0.08 10.81 -3.78
CA TRP A 211 -0.16 10.16 -2.47
C TRP A 211 -1.24 9.08 -2.38
N THR A 212 -2.40 9.28 -3.01
CA THR A 212 -3.44 8.24 -3.09
C THR A 212 -2.94 7.03 -3.86
N ALA A 213 -2.36 7.23 -5.06
CA ALA A 213 -1.80 6.13 -5.85
C ALA A 213 -0.65 5.42 -5.12
N THR A 214 0.20 6.16 -4.41
CA THR A 214 1.24 5.58 -3.53
C THR A 214 0.62 4.68 -2.47
N ALA A 215 -0.37 5.16 -1.72
CA ALA A 215 -1.04 4.38 -0.68
C ALA A 215 -1.71 3.13 -1.26
N THR A 216 -2.43 3.26 -2.37
CA THR A 216 -3.07 2.14 -3.07
C THR A 216 -2.07 1.08 -3.51
N LEU A 217 -1.01 1.48 -4.24
CA LEU A 217 -0.02 0.55 -4.79
C LEU A 217 0.80 -0.14 -3.69
N THR A 218 1.23 0.63 -2.70
CA THR A 218 2.03 0.10 -1.59
C THR A 218 1.23 -0.85 -0.71
N THR A 219 -0.02 -0.54 -0.36
CA THR A 219 -0.86 -1.45 0.46
C THR A 219 -1.18 -2.75 -0.27
N MET A 220 -1.46 -2.70 -1.58
CA MET A 220 -1.68 -3.91 -2.38
C MET A 220 -0.39 -4.71 -2.58
N GLY A 221 0.72 -4.05 -2.90
CA GLY A 221 2.00 -4.69 -3.14
C GLY A 221 2.62 -5.31 -1.88
N ILE A 222 2.62 -4.57 -0.76
CA ILE A 222 3.21 -5.05 0.49
C ILE A 222 2.44 -6.25 1.05
N MET A 223 1.11 -6.25 0.93
CA MET A 223 0.27 -7.35 1.38
C MET A 223 0.70 -8.65 0.71
N SER A 224 0.81 -8.63 -0.62
CA SER A 224 1.15 -9.83 -1.38
C SER A 224 2.61 -10.24 -1.19
N VAL A 225 3.56 -9.29 -1.17
CA VAL A 225 4.98 -9.61 -0.99
C VAL A 225 5.24 -10.18 0.41
N PHE A 226 4.76 -9.51 1.46
CA PHE A 226 5.01 -9.97 2.83
C PHE A 226 4.11 -11.15 3.20
N GLY A 227 2.89 -11.23 2.65
CA GLY A 227 2.02 -12.40 2.78
C GLY A 227 2.65 -13.63 2.14
N ALA A 228 3.18 -13.53 0.92
CA ALA A 228 3.90 -14.62 0.27
C ALA A 228 5.16 -15.03 1.04
N LEU A 229 5.96 -14.07 1.53
CA LEU A 229 7.13 -14.37 2.36
C LEU A 229 6.73 -15.06 3.68
N SER A 230 5.69 -14.56 4.35
CA SER A 230 5.15 -15.13 5.58
C SER A 230 4.68 -16.57 5.37
N GLN A 231 3.97 -16.83 4.26
CA GLN A 231 3.53 -18.16 3.88
C GLN A 231 4.71 -19.09 3.54
N ALA A 232 5.70 -18.61 2.79
CA ALA A 232 6.91 -19.37 2.47
C ALA A 232 7.71 -19.75 3.73
N LEU A 233 7.71 -18.88 4.74
CA LEU A 233 8.31 -19.11 6.06
C LEU A 233 7.42 -19.93 7.01
N ARG A 234 6.23 -20.36 6.57
CA ARG A 234 5.24 -21.11 7.35
C ARG A 234 4.78 -20.38 8.62
N LEU A 235 4.77 -19.04 8.59
CA LEU A 235 4.26 -18.21 9.68
C LEU A 235 2.75 -18.02 9.59
N THR A 236 2.18 -18.10 8.38
CA THR A 236 0.75 -17.94 8.10
C THR A 236 0.35 -18.84 6.95
N ASP A 237 -0.91 -19.25 6.92
CA ASP A 237 -1.52 -19.80 5.70
C ASP A 237 -1.78 -18.69 4.68
N GLY A 238 -1.79 -19.03 3.40
CA GLY A 238 -2.03 -18.05 2.35
C GLY A 238 -2.43 -18.68 1.02
N PRO A 239 -2.86 -17.86 0.06
CA PRO A 239 -3.38 -18.33 -1.22
C PRO A 239 -2.30 -18.68 -2.24
N VAL A 240 -1.02 -18.41 -1.96
CA VAL A 240 0.07 -18.63 -2.92
C VAL A 240 0.35 -20.13 -3.04
N ARG A 241 0.36 -20.63 -4.27
CA ARG A 241 0.63 -22.03 -4.58
C ARG A 241 2.08 -22.19 -4.99
N PHE A 242 2.96 -22.47 -4.02
CA PHE A 242 4.40 -22.60 -4.27
C PHE A 242 4.79 -23.82 -5.12
N ASP A 243 3.88 -24.77 -5.30
CA ASP A 243 3.97 -25.90 -6.23
C ASP A 243 3.78 -25.47 -7.70
N ASP A 244 3.23 -24.28 -7.95
CA ASP A 244 2.99 -23.71 -9.27
C ASP A 244 3.94 -22.54 -9.54
N ALA A 245 4.97 -22.78 -10.36
CA ALA A 245 5.94 -21.76 -10.74
C ALA A 245 5.30 -20.56 -11.46
N GLY A 246 4.21 -20.77 -12.20
CA GLY A 246 3.45 -19.70 -12.86
C GLY A 246 2.75 -18.80 -11.84
N ASN A 247 2.14 -19.39 -10.82
CA ASN A 247 1.54 -18.65 -9.71
C ASN A 247 2.57 -17.81 -8.96
N VAL A 248 3.70 -18.40 -8.57
CA VAL A 248 4.78 -17.71 -7.85
C VAL A 248 5.35 -16.57 -8.69
N LEU A 249 5.63 -16.80 -9.97
CA LEU A 249 6.14 -15.79 -10.88
C LEU A 249 5.15 -14.62 -10.99
N THR A 250 3.86 -14.91 -11.16
CA THR A 250 2.84 -13.87 -11.33
C THR A 250 2.61 -13.06 -10.06
N VAL A 251 2.51 -13.72 -8.91
CA VAL A 251 2.40 -13.02 -7.62
C VAL A 251 3.63 -12.14 -7.39
N GLY A 252 4.83 -12.69 -7.57
CA GLY A 252 6.08 -11.95 -7.38
C GLY A 252 6.25 -10.79 -8.35
N PHE A 253 6.03 -11.03 -9.65
CA PHE A 253 6.20 -10.03 -10.70
C PHE A 253 5.14 -8.92 -10.60
N VAL A 254 3.85 -9.28 -10.51
CA VAL A 254 2.76 -8.31 -10.48
C VAL A 254 2.81 -7.49 -9.19
N TYR A 255 2.72 -8.13 -8.03
CA TYR A 255 2.64 -7.38 -6.78
C TYR A 255 3.99 -6.79 -6.35
N GLY A 256 5.10 -7.44 -6.70
CA GLY A 256 6.42 -6.84 -6.55
C GLY A 256 6.57 -5.58 -7.38
N SER A 257 6.11 -5.59 -8.65
CA SER A 257 6.12 -4.39 -9.49
C SER A 257 5.24 -3.28 -8.92
N TRP A 258 4.06 -3.62 -8.36
CA TRP A 258 3.18 -2.63 -7.71
C TRP A 258 3.81 -2.02 -6.48
N LEU A 259 4.46 -2.83 -5.63
CA LEU A 259 5.16 -2.32 -4.45
C LEU A 259 6.28 -1.35 -4.86
N LEU A 260 7.13 -1.77 -5.81
CA LEU A 260 8.20 -0.92 -6.32
C LEU A 260 7.67 0.35 -6.98
N TYR A 261 6.58 0.24 -7.75
CA TYR A 261 5.91 1.38 -8.37
C TYR A 261 5.41 2.35 -7.30
N GLY A 262 4.69 1.87 -6.29
CA GLY A 262 4.20 2.68 -5.18
C GLY A 262 5.33 3.40 -4.43
N LEU A 263 6.43 2.71 -4.14
CA LEU A 263 7.61 3.31 -3.48
C LEU A 263 8.27 4.39 -4.35
N ALA A 264 8.48 4.11 -5.64
CA ALA A 264 9.05 5.08 -6.58
C ALA A 264 8.13 6.31 -6.74
N LEU A 265 6.82 6.08 -6.82
CA LEU A 265 5.82 7.13 -6.95
C LEU A 265 5.73 8.00 -5.69
N GLY A 266 5.81 7.39 -4.50
CA GLY A 266 5.85 8.11 -3.23
C GLY A 266 7.08 9.00 -3.11
N ALA A 267 8.25 8.48 -3.50
CA ALA A 267 9.49 9.26 -3.56
C ALA A 267 9.38 10.42 -4.57
N ALA A 268 8.86 10.17 -5.77
CA ALA A 268 8.63 11.19 -6.80
C ALA A 268 7.66 12.28 -6.30
N THR A 269 6.57 11.89 -5.64
CA THR A 269 5.56 12.78 -5.07
C THR A 269 6.18 13.67 -3.98
N LEU A 270 7.02 13.09 -3.12
CA LEU A 270 7.74 13.83 -2.09
C LEU A 270 8.73 14.85 -2.69
N VAL A 271 9.49 14.45 -3.72
CA VAL A 271 10.42 15.35 -4.42
C VAL A 271 9.66 16.50 -5.07
N TYR A 272 8.56 16.22 -5.77
CA TYR A 272 7.68 17.23 -6.36
C TYR A 272 7.10 18.18 -5.30
N GLN A 273 6.65 17.63 -4.17
CA GLN A 273 6.10 18.40 -3.05
C GLN A 273 7.13 19.38 -2.46
N ARG A 274 8.40 18.95 -2.33
CA ARG A 274 9.51 19.77 -1.82
C ARG A 274 9.89 20.85 -2.83
N ALA A 275 10.05 20.51 -4.11
CA ALA A 275 10.41 21.45 -5.16
C ALA A 275 9.39 22.60 -5.31
N THR A 276 8.09 22.26 -5.30
CA THR A 276 7.00 23.25 -5.47
C THR A 276 6.65 24.03 -4.19
N ARG A 277 7.28 23.73 -3.04
CA ARG A 277 7.13 24.54 -1.82
C ARG A 277 8.04 25.77 -1.82
N LEU A 278 9.17 25.69 -2.51
CA LEU A 278 10.19 26.74 -2.55
C LEU A 278 9.85 27.86 -3.53
N GLU A 279 8.88 27.64 -4.42
CA GLU A 279 8.42 28.62 -5.43
C GLU A 279 7.32 29.57 -4.89
N ARG A 280 7.05 29.57 -3.57
CA ARG A 280 6.09 30.46 -2.90
C ARG A 280 6.78 31.22 -1.78
#